data_AF-A0A395R6B1-F1
#
_entry.id   AF-A0A395R6B1-F1
#
_cell.length_a   1.000
_cell.length_b   1.000
_cell.length_c   1.000
_cell.angle_alpha   90.00
_cell.angle_beta   90.00
_cell.angle_gamma   90.00
#
_symmetry.space_group_name_H-M   'P 1'
#
loop_
_entity.id
_entity.type
_entity.pdbx_description
1 polymer ?
#
loop_
_entity_poly.entity_id
_entity_poly.type
_entity_poly.pdbx_seq_one_letter_code
_entity_poly.pdbx_strand_id
1 'polypeptide(L)'
;MPSLFKTLFAVAALLPSAFAALPTKAEGFGSSTTGGGNAAAVYPKNAQELISYLGDSQPRRIMLDRTINFIGTEGTASETGCAPWGTGSQCQLAINQNGWCNNYQP
;
A
#
# COMPACT_ATOMS: atom_id res chain seq x y z
N MET A 1 46.90 -18.98 -22.20
CA MET A 1 46.83 -18.47 -20.81
C MET A 1 47.64 -17.19 -20.73
N PRO A 2 47.19 -16.14 -20.05
CA PRO A 2 45.91 -15.47 -20.15
C PRO A 2 46.14 -13.97 -20.45
N SER A 3 45.31 -13.34 -21.27
CA SER A 3 44.81 -12.03 -20.86
C SER A 3 43.33 -12.04 -21.10
N LEU A 4 42.73 -12.93 -20.32
CA LEU A 4 41.32 -13.07 -19.96
C LEU A 4 40.84 -11.77 -19.25
N PHE A 5 41.25 -10.61 -19.76
CA PHE A 5 41.17 -9.30 -19.12
C PHE A 5 40.50 -8.26 -20.03
N LYS A 6 40.25 -8.61 -21.31
CA LYS A 6 39.48 -7.78 -22.25
C LYS A 6 38.03 -8.22 -22.44
N THR A 7 37.65 -9.32 -21.80
CA THR A 7 36.28 -9.87 -21.77
C THR A 7 35.65 -9.73 -20.39
N LEU A 8 36.02 -8.69 -19.62
CA LEU A 8 35.19 -8.26 -18.50
C LEU A 8 34.02 -7.45 -19.06
N PHE A 9 33.08 -8.24 -19.58
CA PHE A 9 31.77 -7.87 -20.08
C PHE A 9 31.13 -6.80 -19.21
N ALA A 10 30.74 -5.71 -19.85
CA ALA A 10 29.89 -4.66 -19.30
C ALA A 10 28.50 -5.22 -18.92
N VAL A 11 28.42 -5.94 -17.79
CA VAL A 11 27.18 -6.53 -17.24
C VAL A 11 26.81 -5.86 -15.91
N ALA A 12 27.19 -4.60 -15.72
CA ALA A 12 26.75 -3.82 -14.55
C ALA A 12 25.55 -2.90 -14.86
N ALA A 13 25.17 -2.72 -16.13
CA ALA A 13 24.19 -1.71 -16.54
C ALA A 13 22.73 -2.22 -16.71
N LEU A 14 22.47 -3.50 -16.48
CA LEU A 14 21.13 -4.09 -16.61
C LEU A 14 20.58 -4.65 -15.29
N LEU A 15 21.12 -4.22 -14.15
CA LEU A 15 20.42 -4.41 -12.89
C LEU A 15 19.35 -3.33 -12.82
N PRO A 16 18.04 -3.64 -12.96
CA PRO A 16 17.03 -2.74 -12.45
C PRO A 16 17.37 -2.59 -10.97
N SER A 17 17.78 -1.38 -10.58
CA SER A 17 17.80 -0.96 -9.19
C SER A 17 16.34 -0.97 -8.75
N ALA A 18 15.87 -2.13 -8.31
CA ALA A 18 14.69 -2.23 -7.50
C ALA A 18 15.02 -1.45 -6.22
N PHE A 19 14.78 -0.14 -6.25
CA PHE A 19 14.76 0.71 -5.07
C PHE A 19 13.52 0.30 -4.26
N ALA A 20 13.57 -0.89 -3.66
CA ALA A 20 12.86 -1.10 -2.42
C ALA A 20 13.45 -0.05 -1.47
N ALA A 21 12.64 0.91 -1.03
CA ALA A 21 13.06 1.86 -0.02
C ALA A 21 13.72 1.07 1.12
N LEU A 22 15.03 1.24 1.30
CA LEU A 22 15.71 0.65 2.45
C LEU A 22 15.02 1.23 3.68
N PRO A 23 14.65 0.40 4.67
CA PRO A 23 13.97 0.90 5.85
C PRO A 23 14.87 1.93 6.53
N THR A 24 14.51 3.21 6.40
CA THR A 24 15.07 4.28 7.22
C THR A 24 14.66 3.97 8.66
N LYS A 25 15.62 4.01 9.59
CA LYS A 25 15.33 3.73 11.00
C LYS A 25 14.24 4.70 11.47
N ALA A 26 13.16 4.19 12.06
CA ALA A 26 12.12 5.03 12.63
C ALA A 26 12.67 5.89 13.77
N GLU A 27 12.12 7.09 13.91
CA GLU A 27 12.48 8.06 14.95
C GLU A 27 11.36 8.21 16.01
N GLY A 28 11.65 8.90 17.11
CA GLY A 28 10.68 9.19 18.17
C GLY A 28 10.16 7.95 18.90
N PHE A 29 8.89 7.97 19.32
CA PHE A 29 8.26 6.89 20.08
C PHE A 29 8.26 5.53 19.33
N GLY A 30 8.26 5.56 18.00
CA GLY A 30 8.27 4.35 17.15
C GLY A 30 9.67 3.81 16.84
N SER A 31 10.73 4.35 17.44
CA SER A 31 12.11 4.12 17.01
C SER A 31 12.66 2.70 17.16
N SER A 32 11.93 1.83 17.87
CA SER A 32 12.22 0.40 18.06
C SER A 32 11.39 -0.52 17.15
N THR A 33 10.58 0.03 16.23
CA THR A 33 9.79 -0.81 15.31
C THR A 33 10.67 -1.59 14.34
N THR A 34 10.31 -2.83 14.07
CA THR A 34 11.02 -3.73 13.13
C THR A 34 10.17 -4.11 11.92
N GLY A 35 8.84 -3.93 11.99
CA GLY A 35 7.92 -4.36 10.94
C GLY A 35 8.14 -5.82 10.55
N GLY A 36 8.29 -6.09 9.25
CA GLY A 36 8.63 -7.42 8.72
C GLY A 36 10.06 -7.88 8.95
N GLY A 37 10.91 -7.09 9.61
CA GLY A 37 12.31 -7.39 9.88
C GLY A 37 13.08 -7.75 8.60
N ASN A 38 13.82 -8.86 8.65
CA ASN A 38 14.60 -9.38 7.52
C ASN A 38 13.85 -10.46 6.71
N ALA A 39 12.51 -10.52 6.80
CA ALA A 39 11.72 -11.48 6.03
C ALA A 39 11.98 -11.34 4.51
N ALA A 40 11.82 -12.43 3.77
CA ALA A 40 11.85 -12.38 2.32
C ALA A 40 10.69 -11.51 1.80
N ALA A 41 10.95 -10.77 0.72
CA ALA A 41 9.92 -9.95 0.10
C ALA A 41 8.84 -10.82 -0.56
N VAL A 42 7.58 -10.44 -0.38
CA VAL A 42 6.41 -11.02 -1.07
C VAL A 42 5.73 -9.95 -1.92
N TYR A 43 5.15 -10.37 -3.05
CA TYR A 43 4.62 -9.46 -4.08
C TYR A 43 3.17 -9.85 -4.44
N PRO A 44 2.17 -9.39 -3.66
CA PRO A 44 0.77 -9.78 -3.87
C PRO A 44 0.29 -9.41 -5.28
N LYS A 45 -0.43 -10.33 -5.92
CA LYS A 45 -0.93 -10.21 -7.29
C LYS A 45 -2.31 -9.59 -7.38
N ASN A 46 -3.08 -9.63 -6.30
CA ASN A 46 -4.47 -9.19 -6.24
C ASN A 46 -4.85 -8.79 -4.80
N ALA A 47 -6.09 -8.30 -4.65
CA ALA A 47 -6.62 -7.85 -3.36
C ALA A 47 -6.64 -8.97 -2.31
N GLN A 48 -6.97 -10.20 -2.73
CA GLN A 48 -7.09 -11.36 -1.84
C GLN A 48 -5.72 -11.77 -1.26
N GLU A 49 -4.68 -11.83 -2.09
CA GLU A 49 -3.32 -12.09 -1.60
C GLU A 49 -2.83 -10.95 -0.68
N LEU A 50 -3.13 -9.69 -1.02
CA LEU A 50 -2.76 -8.56 -0.18
C LEU A 50 -3.45 -8.62 1.19
N ILE A 51 -4.76 -8.89 1.23
CA ILE A 51 -5.52 -9.11 2.48
C ILE A 51 -4.90 -10.27 3.27
N SER A 52 -4.62 -11.40 2.62
CA SER A 52 -4.06 -12.57 3.28
C SER A 52 -2.70 -12.26 3.92
N TYR A 53 -1.81 -11.56 3.22
CA TYR A 53 -0.49 -11.20 3.75
C TYR A 53 -0.59 -10.18 4.89
N LEU A 54 -1.48 -9.19 4.79
CA LEU A 54 -1.66 -8.21 5.85
C LEU A 54 -2.31 -8.78 7.12
N GLY A 55 -3.14 -9.82 6.97
CA GLY A 55 -3.97 -10.36 8.05
C GLY A 55 -3.36 -11.53 8.82
N ASP A 56 -2.20 -12.06 8.42
CA ASP A 56 -1.60 -13.18 9.12
C ASP A 56 -0.63 -12.77 10.25
N SER A 57 -0.20 -13.76 11.03
CA SER A 57 0.67 -13.57 12.20
C SER A 57 2.17 -13.68 11.88
N GLN A 58 2.55 -13.76 10.60
CA GLN A 58 3.95 -13.90 10.19
C GLN A 58 4.58 -12.51 9.94
N PRO A 59 5.84 -12.28 10.31
CA PRO A 59 6.57 -11.10 9.87
C PRO A 59 6.68 -11.07 8.33
N ARG A 60 6.21 -10.01 7.67
CA ARG A 60 6.24 -9.89 6.20
C ARG A 60 6.83 -8.59 5.70
N ARG A 61 7.58 -8.70 4.60
CA ARG A 61 7.98 -7.57 3.75
C ARG A 61 7.13 -7.59 2.49
N ILE A 62 6.02 -6.86 2.51
CA ILE A 62 5.03 -6.82 1.42
C ILE A 62 5.38 -5.69 0.47
N MET A 63 5.76 -6.02 -0.76
CA MET A 63 6.16 -5.05 -1.78
C MET A 63 5.02 -4.86 -2.77
N LEU A 64 4.55 -3.61 -2.90
CA LEU A 64 3.56 -3.23 -3.90
C LEU A 64 4.28 -2.72 -5.15
N ASP A 65 4.32 -3.54 -6.20
CA ASP A 65 4.96 -3.26 -7.48
C ASP A 65 3.96 -3.10 -8.64
N ARG A 66 2.65 -3.08 -8.30
CA ARG A 66 1.53 -2.96 -9.22
C ARG A 66 0.31 -2.37 -8.53
N THR A 67 -0.66 -1.92 -9.31
CA THR A 67 -1.96 -1.50 -8.78
C THR A 67 -2.74 -2.72 -8.29
N ILE A 68 -3.13 -2.70 -7.02
CA ILE A 68 -4.08 -3.65 -6.43
C ILE A 68 -5.44 -2.95 -6.34
N ASN A 69 -6.39 -3.37 -7.19
CA ASN A 69 -7.69 -2.72 -7.28
C ASN A 69 -8.71 -3.38 -6.33
N PHE A 70 -9.28 -2.59 -5.42
CA PHE A 70 -10.36 -2.99 -4.52
C PHE A 70 -11.74 -2.45 -4.96
N ILE A 71 -11.80 -1.60 -5.99
CA ILE A 71 -13.07 -1.04 -6.47
C ILE A 71 -13.96 -2.17 -6.98
N GLY A 72 -15.16 -2.27 -6.42
CA GLY A 72 -16.17 -3.26 -6.80
C GLY A 72 -15.97 -4.65 -6.20
N THR A 73 -14.94 -4.90 -5.40
CA THR A 73 -14.73 -6.23 -4.78
C THR A 73 -15.80 -6.57 -3.74
N GLU A 74 -16.47 -5.55 -3.18
CA GLU A 74 -17.55 -5.68 -2.20
C GLU A 74 -18.89 -5.14 -2.73
N GLY A 75 -18.97 -4.81 -4.02
CA GLY A 75 -20.17 -4.24 -4.64
C GLY A 75 -20.39 -2.76 -4.34
N THR A 76 -21.66 -2.33 -4.35
CA THR A 76 -22.10 -0.94 -4.13
C THR A 76 -23.35 -0.91 -3.26
N ALA A 77 -23.52 0.14 -2.46
CA ALA A 77 -24.71 0.40 -1.65
C ALA A 77 -25.32 1.76 -2.01
N SER A 78 -26.64 1.89 -1.84
CA SER A 78 -27.38 3.15 -1.96
C SER A 78 -28.04 3.46 -0.63
N GLU A 79 -27.64 4.56 0.00
CA GLU A 79 -28.03 4.91 1.37
C GLU A 79 -28.41 6.39 1.46
N THR A 80 -29.10 6.76 2.54
CA THR A 80 -29.41 8.16 2.84
C THR A 80 -28.19 8.84 3.46
N GLY A 81 -27.79 9.99 2.89
CA GLY A 81 -26.72 10.85 3.38
C GLY A 81 -27.17 12.31 3.58
N CYS A 82 -26.21 13.22 3.80
CA CYS A 82 -26.46 14.66 3.96
C CYS A 82 -25.42 15.52 3.23
N ALA A 83 -25.76 16.81 3.02
CA ALA A 83 -24.95 17.80 2.29
C ALA A 83 -24.50 18.96 3.19
N PRO A 84 -23.62 18.73 4.20
CA PRO A 84 -23.29 19.72 5.23
C PRO A 84 -22.54 20.95 4.69
N TRP A 85 -21.91 20.85 3.51
CA TRP A 85 -21.08 21.91 2.94
C TRP A 85 -21.60 22.41 1.58
N GLY A 86 -22.91 22.26 1.34
CA GLY A 86 -23.58 22.68 0.11
C GLY A 86 -23.78 21.54 -0.89
N THR A 87 -24.52 21.84 -1.96
CA THR A 87 -25.01 20.88 -2.96
C THR A 87 -24.36 21.06 -4.34
N GLY A 88 -23.31 21.87 -4.44
CA GLY A 88 -22.56 22.05 -5.69
C GLY A 88 -21.79 20.79 -6.09
N SER A 89 -21.51 20.64 -7.39
CA SER A 89 -20.81 19.46 -7.93
C SER A 89 -19.37 19.28 -7.43
N GLN A 90 -18.80 20.31 -6.81
CA GLN A 90 -17.48 20.30 -6.19
C GLN A 90 -17.53 20.00 -4.68
N CYS A 91 -18.73 19.92 -4.08
CA CYS A 91 -18.91 19.63 -2.66
C CYS A 91 -18.91 18.11 -2.43
N GLN A 92 -18.25 17.67 -1.35
CA GLN A 92 -18.42 16.31 -0.86
C GLN A 92 -19.76 16.19 -0.10
N LEU A 93 -20.42 15.04 -0.26
CA LEU A 93 -21.55 14.64 0.58
C LEU A 93 -21.06 13.71 1.69
N ALA A 94 -21.86 13.55 2.74
CA ALA A 94 -21.55 12.66 3.85
C ALA A 94 -22.51 11.46 3.89
N ILE A 95 -21.97 10.26 4.15
CA ILE A 95 -22.74 9.06 4.49
C ILE A 95 -23.27 9.23 5.92
N ASN A 96 -24.53 8.85 6.17
CA ASN A 96 -25.13 8.93 7.51
C ASN A 96 -24.71 7.76 8.43
N GLN A 97 -23.40 7.51 8.51
CA GLN A 97 -22.86 6.43 9.32
C GLN A 97 -23.15 6.70 10.80
N ASN A 98 -23.74 5.73 11.51
CA ASN A 98 -24.06 5.82 12.94
C ASN A 98 -24.87 7.09 13.32
N GLY A 99 -25.73 7.58 12.41
CA GLY A 99 -26.54 8.76 12.65
C GLY A 99 -25.74 10.08 12.63
N TRP A 100 -24.55 10.10 12.02
CA TRP A 100 -23.67 11.27 12.03
C TRP A 100 -24.36 12.54 11.52
N CYS A 101 -25.15 12.44 10.44
CA CYS A 101 -25.89 13.59 9.91
C CYS A 101 -26.82 14.15 11.00
N ASN A 102 -27.60 13.30 11.66
CA ASN A 102 -28.57 13.73 12.67
C ASN A 102 -27.92 14.34 13.92
N ASN A 103 -26.78 13.79 14.33
CA ASN A 103 -26.14 14.14 15.61
C ASN A 103 -25.18 15.31 15.50
N TYR A 104 -24.53 15.49 14.35
CA TYR A 104 -23.45 16.46 14.19
C TYR A 104 -23.70 17.50 13.09
N GLN A 105 -24.56 17.22 12.11
CA GLN A 105 -24.90 18.13 11.01
C GLN A 105 -26.41 18.09 10.71
N PRO A 106 -27.26 18.40 11.69
CA PRO A 106 -28.72 18.32 11.55
C PRO A 106 -29.27 19.29 10.49
#